data_AF-A0A090N6H3-F1
#
_entry.id   AF-A0A090N6H3-F1
#
_cell.length_a   1.000
_cell.length_b   1.000
_cell.length_c   1.000
_cell.angle_alpha   90.00
_cell.angle_beta   90.00
_cell.angle_gamma   90.00
#
_symmetry.space_group_name_H-M   'P 1'
#
loop_
_entity.id
_entity.type
_entity.pdbx_description
1 polymer ?
#
loop_
_entity_poly.entity_id
_entity_poly.type
_entity_poly.pdbx_seq_one_letter_code
_entity_poly.pdbx_strand_id
1 'polypeptide(L)'
;MTALHGIGPWTADIYLLFCLGHGDAWPGGDLAVQEAMRIGLNLDARPTPKQATALAERWRPWRGAAAHLWWAYYHAVKRREGILPDNTARTESKAVRSVRAGAPPVQARVKPTGKPHATQRGQRKK
;
A
#
# COMPACT_ATOMS: atom_id res chain seq x y z
N MET A 1 0.75 12.96 38.81
CA MET A 1 2.05 12.93 38.14
C MET A 1 2.34 14.19 37.32
N THR A 2 1.34 14.81 36.70
CA THR A 2 1.47 16.02 35.88
C THR A 2 1.86 17.31 36.62
N ALA A 3 1.97 17.29 37.96
CA ALA A 3 2.48 18.41 38.75
C ALA A 3 4.01 18.58 38.62
N LEU A 4 4.71 17.59 38.08
CA LEU A 4 6.15 17.65 37.85
C LEU A 4 6.45 18.37 36.53
N HIS A 5 7.41 19.30 36.57
CA HIS A 5 7.85 20.02 35.38
C HIS A 5 8.35 19.04 34.30
N GLY A 6 7.89 19.21 33.07
CA GLY A 6 8.22 18.33 31.95
C GLY A 6 7.35 17.08 31.80
N ILE A 7 6.44 16.79 32.74
CA ILE A 7 5.50 15.64 32.64
C ILE A 7 4.11 16.14 32.23
N GLY A 8 3.79 15.97 30.94
CA GLY A 8 2.45 16.24 30.40
C GLY A 8 1.47 15.07 30.60
N PRO A 9 0.17 15.28 30.31
CA PRO A 9 -0.86 14.25 30.39
C PRO A 9 -0.51 12.99 29.57
N TRP A 10 -0.03 13.18 28.33
CA TRP A 10 0.37 12.05 27.47
C TRP A 10 1.46 11.19 28.11
N THR A 11 2.53 11.81 28.63
CA THR A 11 3.60 11.08 29.33
C THR A 11 3.05 10.32 30.53
N ALA A 12 2.08 10.91 31.23
CA ALA A 12 1.46 10.26 32.36
C ALA A 12 0.64 9.02 31.99
N ASP A 13 -0.14 9.09 30.92
CA ASP A 13 -0.92 7.96 30.43
C ASP A 13 -0.03 6.82 29.94
N ILE A 14 1.07 7.15 29.25
CA ILE A 14 2.05 6.15 28.77
C ILE A 14 2.74 5.45 29.95
N TYR A 15 3.13 6.19 30.98
CA TYR A 15 3.72 5.59 32.18
C TYR A 15 2.73 4.68 32.92
N LEU A 16 1.48 5.14 33.07
CA LEU A 16 0.42 4.33 33.68
C LEU A 16 0.20 3.02 32.92
N LEU A 17 0.18 3.09 31.58
CA LEU A 17 -0.08 1.93 30.73
C LEU A 17 1.05 0.91 30.78
N PHE A 18 2.32 1.34 30.62
CA PHE A 18 3.44 0.41 30.43
C PHE A 18 4.22 0.10 31.71
N CYS A 19 4.39 1.08 32.61
CA CYS A 19 5.18 0.88 33.83
C CYS A 19 4.33 0.39 34.99
N LEU A 20 3.08 0.86 35.09
CA LEU A 20 2.19 0.52 36.20
C LEU A 20 1.10 -0.49 35.82
N GLY A 21 1.02 -0.91 34.56
CA GLY A 21 0.06 -1.92 34.09
C GLY A 21 -1.41 -1.50 34.20
N HIS A 22 -1.68 -0.18 34.22
CA HIS A 22 -3.03 0.34 34.33
C HIS A 22 -3.80 0.12 33.02
N GLY A 23 -4.51 -1.00 32.91
CA GLY A 23 -5.18 -1.44 31.67
C GLY A 23 -6.25 -0.49 31.12
N ASP A 24 -6.73 0.47 31.92
CA ASP A 24 -7.68 1.49 31.50
C ASP A 24 -7.04 2.88 31.23
N ALA A 25 -5.70 2.97 31.22
CA ALA A 25 -5.01 4.20 30.83
C ALA A 25 -5.17 4.46 29.32
N TRP A 26 -5.28 5.73 28.93
CA TRP A 26 -5.61 6.10 27.56
C TRP A 26 -4.79 7.31 27.09
N PRO A 27 -3.89 7.17 26.10
CA PRO A 27 -3.04 8.25 25.63
C PRO A 27 -3.77 9.12 24.61
N GLY A 28 -4.82 9.84 25.04
CA GLY A 28 -5.66 10.64 24.14
C GLY A 28 -4.88 11.74 23.38
N GLY A 29 -3.73 12.17 23.90
CA GLY A 29 -2.83 13.13 23.25
C GLY A 29 -1.92 12.54 22.17
N ASP A 30 -1.95 11.23 21.94
CA ASP A 30 -1.04 10.55 21.00
C ASP A 30 -1.45 10.78 19.53
N LEU A 31 -0.54 11.35 18.73
CA LEU A 31 -0.85 11.71 17.35
C LEU A 31 -1.06 10.49 16.44
N ALA A 32 -0.37 9.38 16.71
CA ALA A 32 -0.53 8.16 15.93
C ALA A 32 -1.88 7.51 16.24
N VAL A 33 -2.28 7.46 17.52
CA VAL A 33 -3.64 6.99 17.91
C VAL A 33 -4.72 7.88 17.29
N GLN A 34 -4.58 9.21 17.39
CA GLN A 34 -5.57 10.13 16.81
C GLN A 34 -5.69 9.94 15.29
N GLU A 35 -4.56 9.83 14.57
CA GLU A 35 -4.60 9.61 13.12
C GLU A 35 -5.16 8.22 12.76
N ALA A 36 -4.80 7.19 13.53
CA ALA A 36 -5.36 5.86 13.39
C ALA A 36 -6.89 5.86 13.54
N MET A 37 -7.40 6.58 14.55
CA MET A 37 -8.84 6.75 14.78
C MET A 37 -9.51 7.51 13.65
N ARG A 38 -8.88 8.56 13.12
CA ARG A 38 -9.41 9.29 11.95
C ARG A 38 -9.63 8.35 10.78
N ILE A 39 -8.62 7.54 10.46
CA ILE A 39 -8.69 6.61 9.32
C ILE A 39 -9.67 5.46 9.62
N GLY A 40 -9.52 4.79 10.76
CA GLY A 40 -10.28 3.57 11.08
C GLY A 40 -11.74 3.81 11.45
N LEU A 41 -12.09 5.03 11.89
CA LEU A 41 -13.48 5.43 12.13
C LEU A 41 -14.04 6.31 11.00
N ASN A 42 -13.27 6.52 9.92
CA ASN A 42 -13.64 7.36 8.78
C ASN A 42 -14.12 8.77 9.19
N LEU A 43 -13.34 9.44 10.04
CA LEU A 43 -13.62 10.80 10.49
C LEU A 43 -13.07 11.83 9.49
N ASP A 44 -13.82 12.92 9.31
CA ASP A 44 -13.42 14.01 8.40
C ASP A 44 -12.09 14.65 8.80
N ALA A 45 -11.84 14.76 10.11
CA ALA A 45 -10.64 15.36 10.67
C ALA A 45 -10.09 14.54 11.83
N ARG A 46 -8.79 14.73 12.10
CA ARG A 46 -8.13 14.08 13.22
C ARG A 46 -8.77 14.54 14.54
N PRO A 47 -9.24 13.62 15.40
CA PRO A 47 -9.88 13.98 16.65
C PRO A 47 -8.89 14.70 17.57
N THR A 48 -9.34 15.77 18.21
CA THR A 48 -8.60 16.41 19.31
C THR A 48 -8.43 15.44 20.48
N PRO A 49 -7.49 15.69 21.42
CA PRO A 49 -7.31 14.82 22.58
C PRO A 49 -8.60 14.59 23.38
N LYS A 50 -9.41 15.64 23.55
CA LYS A 50 -10.71 15.55 24.25
C LYS A 50 -11.71 14.66 23.50
N GLN A 51 -11.78 14.77 22.17
CA GLN A 51 -12.65 13.93 21.35
C GLN A 51 -12.17 12.48 21.32
N ALA A 52 -10.85 12.26 21.22
CA ALA A 52 -10.27 10.92 21.28
C ALA A 52 -10.59 10.23 22.61
N THR A 53 -10.48 10.95 23.73
CA THR A 53 -10.89 10.43 25.05
C THR A 53 -12.38 10.11 25.10
N ALA A 54 -13.26 10.99 24.60
CA ALA A 54 -14.71 10.73 24.58
C ALA A 54 -15.08 9.49 23.74
N LEU A 55 -14.45 9.32 22.58
CA LEU A 55 -14.61 8.13 21.75
C LEU A 55 -14.13 6.86 22.46
N ALA A 56 -13.11 6.98 23.31
CA ALA A 56 -12.52 5.85 24.03
C ALA A 56 -13.34 5.34 25.21
N GLU A 57 -14.34 6.09 25.68
CA GLU A 57 -15.20 5.66 26.80
C GLU A 57 -15.91 4.33 26.53
N ARG A 58 -16.23 4.04 25.26
CA ARG A 58 -16.85 2.76 24.85
C ARG A 58 -15.96 1.54 25.07
N TRP A 59 -14.65 1.72 25.27
CA TRP A 59 -13.68 0.65 25.46
C TRP A 59 -13.31 0.42 26.91
N ARG A 60 -13.91 1.14 27.87
CA ARG A 60 -13.71 0.86 29.28
C ARG A 60 -14.16 -0.57 29.64
N PRO A 61 -13.45 -1.25 30.55
CA PRO A 61 -12.24 -0.84 31.29
C PRO A 61 -10.91 -1.16 30.56
N TRP A 62 -10.94 -1.39 29.24
CA TRP A 62 -9.83 -1.91 28.44
C TRP A 62 -9.24 -0.88 27.47
N ARG A 63 -9.27 0.42 27.83
CA ARG A 63 -8.78 1.49 26.94
C ARG A 63 -7.31 1.32 26.56
N GLY A 64 -6.49 0.76 27.45
CA GLY A 64 -5.09 0.43 27.16
C GLY A 64 -4.94 -0.61 26.05
N ALA A 65 -5.81 -1.62 26.01
CA ALA A 65 -5.83 -2.60 24.92
C ALA A 65 -6.29 -1.98 23.60
N ALA A 66 -7.28 -1.09 23.65
CA ALA A 66 -7.70 -0.33 22.47
C ALA A 66 -6.56 0.53 21.91
N ALA A 67 -5.75 1.16 22.77
CA ALA A 67 -4.60 1.97 22.34
C ALA A 67 -3.57 1.10 21.57
N HIS A 68 -3.28 -0.10 22.07
CA HIS A 68 -2.43 -1.07 21.37
C HIS A 68 -2.97 -1.45 19.99
N LEU A 69 -4.29 -1.67 19.88
CA LEU A 69 -4.92 -1.98 18.61
C LEU A 69 -4.80 -0.80 17.62
N TRP A 70 -4.98 0.44 18.10
CA TRP A 70 -4.82 1.63 17.27
C TRP A 70 -3.40 1.84 16.79
N TRP A 71 -2.38 1.60 17.63
CA TRP A 71 -0.98 1.63 17.19
C TRP A 71 -0.67 0.55 16.16
N ALA A 72 -1.17 -0.68 16.38
CA ALA A 72 -1.02 -1.76 15.41
C ALA A 72 -1.68 -1.41 14.07
N TYR A 73 -2.87 -0.81 14.10
CA TYR A 73 -3.58 -0.33 12.92
C TYR A 73 -2.84 0.79 12.21
N TYR A 74 -2.38 1.82 12.95
CA TYR A 74 -1.58 2.91 12.41
C TYR A 74 -0.38 2.39 11.63
N HIS A 75 0.37 1.47 12.23
CA HIS A 75 1.53 0.86 11.63
C HIS A 75 1.16 0.02 10.39
N ALA A 76 0.05 -0.71 10.40
CA ALA A 76 -0.42 -1.47 9.25
C ALA A 76 -0.83 -0.58 8.06
N VAL A 77 -1.47 0.56 8.33
CA VAL A 77 -1.87 1.52 7.29
C VAL A 77 -0.65 2.27 6.75
N LYS A 78 0.23 2.79 7.64
CA LYS A 78 1.41 3.55 7.22
C LYS A 78 2.53 2.70 6.61
N ARG A 79 2.61 1.39 6.91
CA ARG A 79 3.48 0.46 6.16
C ARG A 79 3.12 0.35 4.68
N ARG A 80 1.85 0.58 4.31
CA ARG A 80 1.44 0.61 2.90
C ARG A 80 1.84 1.90 2.19
N GLU A 81 2.10 2.97 2.94
CA GLU A 81 2.48 4.29 2.42
C GLU A 81 4.01 4.51 2.40
N GLY A 82 4.80 3.70 3.10
CA GLY A 82 6.25 3.84 3.21
C GLY A 82 7.06 3.04 2.18
N ILE A 83 7.71 3.76 1.25
CA ILE A 83 8.91 3.39 0.45
C ILE A 83 9.00 1.90 0.06
N LEU A 84 8.10 1.46 -0.81
CA LEU A 84 8.48 0.54 -1.87
C LEU A 84 8.59 1.39 -3.13
N PRO A 85 9.66 1.29 -3.95
CA PRO A 85 9.63 1.89 -5.27
C PRO A 85 8.38 1.36 -5.97
N ASP A 86 7.61 2.29 -6.53
CA ASP A 86 6.35 2.01 -7.20
C ASP A 86 6.57 0.86 -8.19
N ASN A 87 6.10 -0.33 -7.82
CA ASN A 87 6.43 -1.55 -8.54
C ASN A 87 5.64 -1.67 -9.86
N THR A 88 4.77 -0.69 -10.09
CA THR A 88 4.05 -0.40 -11.34
C THR A 88 5.04 -0.22 -12.48
N ALA A 89 6.16 0.49 -12.27
CA ALA A 89 7.21 0.66 -13.27
C ALA A 89 7.99 -0.64 -13.58
N ARG A 90 8.14 -1.55 -12.60
CA ARG A 90 8.84 -2.84 -12.79
C ARG A 90 7.97 -3.85 -13.55
N THR A 91 6.66 -3.74 -13.41
CA THR A 91 5.69 -4.59 -14.11
C THR A 91 5.66 -4.24 -15.60
N GLU A 92 5.65 -2.93 -15.93
CA GLU A 92 5.78 -2.45 -17.31
C GLU A 92 7.15 -2.79 -17.91
N SER A 93 8.25 -2.64 -17.16
CA SER A 93 9.59 -2.95 -17.67
C SER A 93 9.80 -4.45 -17.95
N LYS A 94 9.17 -5.36 -17.19
CA LYS A 94 9.18 -6.80 -17.51
C LYS A 94 8.32 -7.12 -18.74
N ALA A 95 7.16 -6.46 -18.89
CA ALA A 95 6.30 -6.61 -20.06
C ALA A 95 6.99 -6.12 -21.34
N VAL A 96 7.57 -4.92 -21.34
CA VAL A 96 8.28 -4.35 -22.49
C VAL A 96 9.53 -5.15 -22.86
N ARG A 97 10.26 -5.69 -21.86
CA ARG A 97 11.43 -6.54 -22.09
C ARG A 97 11.06 -7.93 -22.62
N SER A 98 9.91 -8.48 -22.23
CA SER A 98 9.34 -9.70 -22.82
C SER A 98 8.89 -9.49 -24.26
N VAL A 99 8.35 -8.30 -24.60
CA VAL A 99 7.95 -7.96 -25.97
C VAL A 99 9.15 -7.75 -26.90
N ARG A 100 10.25 -7.16 -26.41
CA ARG A 100 11.50 -6.99 -27.19
C ARG A 100 12.34 -8.26 -27.35
N ALA A 101 12.10 -9.29 -26.55
CA ALA A 101 12.81 -10.57 -26.65
C ALA A 101 12.21 -11.54 -27.69
N GLY A 102 11.10 -11.17 -28.33
CA GLY A 102 10.56 -11.89 -29.49
C GLY A 102 11.42 -11.61 -30.73
N ALA A 103 12.24 -12.59 -31.12
CA ALA A 103 13.02 -12.59 -32.35
C ALA A 103 12.15 -12.26 -33.59
N PRO A 104 12.69 -11.56 -34.61
CA PRO A 104 11.93 -11.27 -35.82
C PRO A 104 11.58 -12.56 -36.57
N PRO A 105 10.45 -12.60 -37.31
CA PRO A 105 10.10 -13.77 -38.10
C PRO A 105 11.12 -13.95 -39.22
N VAL A 106 11.84 -15.08 -39.18
CA VAL A 106 12.66 -15.55 -40.30
C VAL A 106 11.73 -15.78 -41.49
N GLN A 107 11.78 -14.90 -42.49
CA GLN A 107 11.09 -15.09 -43.74
C GLN A 107 11.62 -16.38 -44.39
N ALA A 108 10.75 -17.40 -44.47
CA ALA A 108 11.06 -18.63 -45.17
C ALA A 108 11.21 -18.33 -46.66
N ARG A 109 12.46 -18.25 -47.11
CA ARG A 109 12.85 -18.11 -48.51
C ARG A 109 12.53 -19.43 -49.24
N VAL A 110 11.41 -19.46 -49.96
CA VAL A 110 11.08 -20.55 -50.89
C VAL A 110 12.07 -20.49 -52.06
N LYS A 111 12.90 -21.53 -52.20
CA LYS A 111 13.75 -21.77 -53.38
C LYS A 111 12.89 -22.24 -54.55
N PRO A 112 13.03 -21.68 -55.76
CA PRO A 112 12.49 -22.30 -56.97
C PRO A 112 13.53 -23.29 -57.51
N THR A 113 13.14 -24.56 -57.68
CA THR A 113 14.00 -25.58 -58.33
C THR A 113 13.28 -26.23 -59.51
N GLY A 114 13.77 -25.90 -60.71
CA GLY A 114 13.74 -26.68 -61.97
C GLY A 114 12.40 -26.83 -62.68
N LYS A 115 12.26 -26.84 -64.01
CA LYS A 115 13.16 -26.73 -65.19
C LYS A 115 12.23 -26.50 -66.42
N PRO A 116 12.74 -26.06 -67.59
CA PRO A 116 11.93 -25.62 -68.72
C PRO A 116 11.74 -26.69 -69.82
N HIS A 117 10.54 -26.74 -70.42
CA HIS A 117 10.24 -27.31 -71.75
C HIS A 117 8.89 -26.71 -72.22
N ALA A 118 8.84 -25.76 -73.16
CA ALA A 118 9.01 -25.83 -74.62
C ALA A 118 7.69 -26.12 -75.38
N THR A 119 7.33 -25.16 -76.28
CA THR A 119 6.55 -25.36 -77.54
C THR A 119 5.02 -25.52 -77.37
N GLN A 120 4.06 -24.87 -78.04
CA GLN A 120 3.88 -24.18 -79.35
C GLN A 120 2.58 -23.31 -79.24
N ARG A 121 2.51 -22.06 -79.74
CA ARG A 121 2.02 -21.61 -81.08
C ARG A 121 0.48 -21.60 -81.28
N GLY A 122 -0.06 -20.42 -81.63
CA GLY A 122 -1.37 -20.20 -82.28
C GLY A 122 -2.16 -19.02 -81.69
N GLN A 123 -2.19 -17.83 -82.31
CA GLN A 123 -3.29 -17.31 -83.16
C GLN A 123 -4.67 -17.29 -82.43
N ARG A 124 -5.49 -16.24 -82.39
CA ARG A 124 -5.90 -15.29 -83.44
C ARG A 124 -6.87 -14.25 -82.84
N LYS A 125 -6.78 -12.99 -83.33
CA LYS A 125 -7.83 -11.97 -83.53
C LYS A 125 -9.25 -12.21 -82.96
N LYS A 126 -9.77 -11.21 -82.25
CA LYS A 126 -10.83 -10.31 -82.76
C LYS A 126 -10.85 -9.03 -81.94
#